data_AF-A0A2N1CBJ0-F1
#
_entry.id   AF-A0A2N1CBJ0-F1
#
_cell.length_a   1.000
_cell.length_b   1.000
_cell.length_c   1.000
_cell.angle_alpha   90.00
_cell.angle_beta   90.00
_cell.angle_gamma   90.00
#
_symmetry.space_group_name_H-M   'P 1'
#
loop_
_entity.id
_entity.type
_entity.pdbx_description
1 polymer ?
#
loop_
_entity_poly.entity_id
_entity_poly.type
_entity_poly.pdbx_seq_one_letter_code
_entity_poly.pdbx_strand_id
1 'polypeptide(L)'
;DTLKFIGFTTLTGGTQADDFILSLMDDITGLISGGLGDDTLTLNTTNQSVVIGTDISSIETVTGTGTNTLTASNMVNTWAINATNQGVINDGTIDEVNFVNFNTLTGGALVDSFTLSLMDNITGLISGGASDDT
;
A
#
# COMPACT_ATOMS: atom_id res chain seq x y z
N ASP A 1 10.38 16.37 15.56
CA ASP A 1 9.22 16.14 16.43
C ASP A 1 8.34 15.14 15.70
N THR A 2 7.99 14.01 16.33
CA THR A 2 7.17 12.96 15.72
C THR A 2 5.76 13.07 16.27
N LEU A 3 4.81 13.44 15.41
CA LEU A 3 3.39 13.43 15.74
C LEU A 3 2.90 11.99 15.66
N LYS A 4 2.51 11.43 16.80
CA LYS A 4 1.92 10.09 16.90
C LYS A 4 0.43 10.21 17.17
N PHE A 5 -0.35 9.38 16.50
CA PHE A 5 -1.74 9.20 16.84
C PHE A 5 -1.86 7.82 17.48
N ILE A 6 -2.36 7.77 18.71
CA ILE A 6 -2.53 6.53 19.47
C ILE A 6 -3.90 6.50 20.15
N GLY A 7 -4.40 5.29 20.44
CA GLY A 7 -5.63 5.11 21.22
C GLY A 7 -6.94 5.28 20.43
N PHE A 8 -6.88 5.27 19.11
CA PHE A 8 -8.05 5.23 18.23
C PHE A 8 -7.99 3.97 17.34
N THR A 9 -9.17 3.54 16.87
CA THR A 9 -9.29 2.38 15.98
C THR A 9 -9.08 2.77 14.52
N THR A 10 -9.65 3.89 14.09
CA THR A 10 -9.59 4.37 12.70
C THR A 10 -9.42 5.89 12.64
N LEU A 11 -8.52 6.35 11.78
CA LEU A 11 -8.39 7.75 11.36
C LEU A 11 -9.08 7.86 10.00
N THR A 12 -10.12 8.68 9.90
CA THR A 12 -10.92 8.81 8.67
C THR A 12 -10.77 10.22 8.09
N GLY A 13 -10.51 10.33 6.79
CA GLY A 13 -10.36 11.61 6.08
C GLY A 13 -11.71 12.34 5.91
N GLY A 14 -12.60 11.80 5.07
CA GLY A 14 -13.89 12.43 4.81
C GLY A 14 -14.51 12.07 3.47
N THR A 15 -15.04 13.07 2.76
CA THR A 15 -15.67 12.90 1.43
C THR A 15 -14.95 13.64 0.31
N GLN A 16 -13.83 14.27 0.61
CA GLN A 16 -12.98 14.98 -0.35
C GLN A 16 -11.65 14.24 -0.40
N ALA A 17 -10.82 14.57 -1.39
CA ALA A 17 -9.44 14.10 -1.40
C ALA A 17 -8.72 14.52 -0.11
N ASP A 18 -8.15 13.54 0.58
CA ASP A 18 -7.43 13.69 1.84
C ASP A 18 -5.96 13.25 1.70
N ASP A 19 -5.06 14.02 2.31
CA ASP A 19 -3.62 13.76 2.30
C ASP A 19 -3.12 13.38 3.71
N PHE A 20 -2.72 12.12 3.88
CA PHE A 20 -2.09 11.60 5.09
C PHE A 20 -0.57 11.60 4.93
N ILE A 21 0.13 12.39 5.76
CA ILE A 21 1.60 12.48 5.70
C ILE A 21 2.17 12.01 7.03
N LEU A 22 2.90 10.88 7.00
CA LEU A 22 3.51 10.27 8.17
C LEU A 22 5.02 10.17 8.03
N SER A 23 5.69 10.14 9.18
CA SER A 23 7.11 9.80 9.21
C SER A 23 7.30 8.30 9.22
N LEU A 24 6.60 7.61 10.13
CA LEU A 24 6.58 6.15 10.22
C LEU A 24 5.14 5.66 10.10
N MET A 25 4.92 4.51 9.45
CA MET A 25 3.62 3.83 9.49
C MET A 25 3.24 3.47 10.94
N ASP A 26 4.23 3.10 11.75
CA ASP A 26 4.11 2.82 13.19
C ASP A 26 3.73 4.03 14.06
N ASP A 27 3.70 5.25 13.51
CA ASP A 27 3.17 6.42 14.24
C ASP A 27 1.63 6.39 14.35
N ILE A 28 0.99 5.44 13.66
CA ILE A 28 -0.45 5.16 13.68
C ILE A 28 -0.67 3.71 14.14
N THR A 29 -1.40 3.52 15.24
CA THR A 29 -1.74 2.17 15.75
C THR A 29 -3.10 1.64 15.27
N GLY A 30 -3.84 2.45 14.51
CA GLY A 30 -5.15 2.12 13.97
C GLY A 30 -5.12 2.02 12.44
N LEU A 31 -6.29 1.84 11.84
CA LEU A 31 -6.48 1.88 10.38
C LEU A 31 -6.54 3.34 9.90
N ILE A 32 -5.90 3.66 8.78
CA ILE A 32 -6.17 4.89 8.02
C ILE A 32 -7.22 4.57 6.97
N SER A 33 -8.30 5.34 6.97
CA SER A 33 -9.36 5.27 5.97
C SER A 33 -9.43 6.62 5.25
N GLY A 34 -9.19 6.67 3.94
CA GLY A 34 -9.32 7.94 3.20
C GLY A 34 -10.76 8.42 3.18
N GLY A 35 -11.67 7.56 2.74
CA GLY A 35 -13.10 7.82 2.73
C GLY A 35 -13.63 7.86 1.31
N LEU A 36 -14.31 8.93 0.92
CA LEU A 36 -14.57 9.22 -0.49
C LEU A 36 -13.61 10.30 -0.95
N GLY A 37 -13.19 10.26 -2.20
CA GLY A 37 -12.18 11.17 -2.73
C GLY A 37 -11.05 10.36 -3.36
N ASP A 38 -10.06 11.07 -3.89
CA ASP A 38 -8.80 10.44 -4.28
C ASP A 38 -7.81 10.72 -3.13
N ASP A 39 -7.57 9.73 -2.30
CA ASP A 39 -6.88 9.87 -1.03
C ASP A 39 -5.42 9.39 -1.13
N THR A 40 -4.52 10.08 -0.42
CA THR A 40 -3.08 9.78 -0.48
C THR A 40 -2.48 9.50 0.89
N LEU A 41 -1.60 8.49 0.96
CA LEU A 41 -0.69 8.27 2.08
C LEU A 41 0.75 8.48 1.62
N THR A 42 1.47 9.40 2.27
CA THR A 42 2.90 9.65 2.04
C THR A 42 3.73 9.31 3.29
N LEU A 43 4.74 8.46 3.12
CA LEU A 43 5.71 8.07 4.14
C LEU A 43 7.07 8.71 3.85
N ASN A 44 7.53 9.61 4.74
CA ASN A 44 8.70 10.45 4.51
C ASN A 44 10.04 9.85 4.96
N THR A 45 10.03 8.64 5.53
CA THR A 45 11.23 7.89 5.90
C THR A 45 11.28 6.52 5.19
N THR A 46 12.43 5.87 5.25
CA THR A 46 12.67 4.57 4.61
C THR A 46 12.30 3.40 5.52
N ASN A 47 12.31 2.20 4.96
CA ASN A 47 12.09 0.92 5.66
C ASN A 47 10.70 0.81 6.28
N GLN A 48 9.69 1.29 5.56
CA GLN A 48 8.31 1.19 5.99
C GLN A 48 7.68 -0.11 5.48
N SER A 49 6.72 -0.62 6.26
CA SER A 49 5.86 -1.74 5.89
C SER A 49 4.42 -1.23 5.92
N VAL A 50 3.66 -1.50 4.87
CA VAL A 50 2.24 -1.14 4.77
C VAL A 50 1.46 -2.37 4.35
N VAL A 51 0.34 -2.63 5.02
CA VAL A 51 -0.58 -3.75 4.75
C VAL A 51 -1.96 -3.21 4.37
N ILE A 52 -2.40 -3.43 3.14
CA ILE A 52 -3.74 -3.01 2.68
C ILE A 52 -4.81 -3.83 3.41
N GLY A 53 -5.84 -3.14 3.90
CA GLY A 53 -6.92 -3.70 4.70
C GLY A 53 -6.60 -3.86 6.20
N THR A 54 -5.34 -3.64 6.61
CA THR A 54 -4.94 -3.60 8.03
C THR A 54 -4.48 -2.21 8.45
N ASP A 55 -3.53 -1.64 7.70
CA ASP A 55 -2.96 -0.32 7.97
C ASP A 55 -3.71 0.78 7.19
N ILE A 56 -4.15 0.48 5.97
CA ILE A 56 -4.87 1.41 5.09
C ILE A 56 -6.11 0.80 4.43
N SER A 57 -7.12 1.62 4.16
CA SER A 57 -8.31 1.31 3.35
C SER A 57 -8.80 2.57 2.63
N SER A 58 -9.36 2.44 1.42
CA SER A 58 -9.80 3.61 0.61
C SER A 58 -8.69 4.66 0.53
N ILE A 59 -7.51 4.22 0.09
CA ILE A 59 -6.35 5.06 -0.18
C ILE A 59 -5.93 4.72 -1.61
N GLU A 60 -6.15 5.64 -2.53
CA GLU A 60 -5.92 5.41 -3.97
C GLU A 60 -4.44 5.57 -4.33
N THR A 61 -3.65 6.25 -3.50
CA THR A 61 -2.20 6.36 -3.69
C THR A 61 -1.40 6.23 -2.39
N VAL A 62 -0.47 5.28 -2.35
CA VAL A 62 0.53 5.16 -1.29
C VAL A 62 1.94 5.41 -1.82
N THR A 63 2.65 6.37 -1.23
CA THR A 63 3.99 6.78 -1.62
C THR A 63 4.96 6.61 -0.47
N GLY A 64 5.97 5.75 -0.65
CA GLY A 64 7.09 5.60 0.26
C GLY A 64 8.31 6.45 -0.13
N THR A 65 9.31 6.47 0.74
CA THR A 65 10.66 6.99 0.46
C THR A 65 11.68 5.88 0.64
N GLY A 66 12.66 5.75 -0.26
CA GLY A 66 13.70 4.71 -0.16
C GLY A 66 13.14 3.29 -0.30
N THR A 67 13.58 2.37 0.57
CA THR A 67 13.18 0.95 0.51
C THR A 67 11.95 0.68 1.35
N ASN A 68 10.87 0.16 0.77
CA ASN A 68 9.63 -0.14 1.49
C ASN A 68 9.02 -1.50 1.08
N THR A 69 8.13 -2.00 1.93
CA THR A 69 7.34 -3.22 1.70
C THR A 69 5.86 -2.89 1.64
N LEU A 70 5.18 -3.37 0.59
CA LEU A 70 3.73 -3.31 0.48
C LEU A 70 3.17 -4.73 0.50
N THR A 71 2.21 -4.98 1.37
CA THR A 71 1.46 -6.23 1.44
C THR A 71 0.03 -5.97 1.01
N ALA A 72 -0.49 -6.73 0.05
CA ALA A 72 -1.88 -6.60 -0.38
C ALA A 72 -2.88 -7.11 0.66
N SER A 73 -4.16 -6.86 0.39
CA SER A 73 -5.26 -7.39 1.19
C SER A 73 -5.35 -8.92 1.03
N ASN A 74 -6.00 -9.60 2.00
CA ASN A 74 -6.20 -11.05 1.96
C ASN A 74 -7.33 -11.46 0.99
N MET A 75 -7.30 -10.92 -0.23
CA MET A 75 -8.24 -11.14 -1.33
C MET A 75 -7.48 -11.62 -2.56
N VAL A 76 -8.18 -11.83 -3.67
CA VAL A 76 -7.51 -12.09 -4.96
C VAL A 76 -6.97 -10.75 -5.46
N ASN A 77 -5.65 -10.64 -5.63
CA ASN A 77 -5.05 -9.38 -6.06
C ASN A 77 -4.39 -9.53 -7.43
N THR A 78 -4.45 -8.45 -8.20
CA THR A 78 -3.69 -8.29 -9.44
C THR A 78 -2.77 -7.09 -9.32
N TRP A 79 -1.51 -7.28 -9.68
CA TRP A 79 -0.46 -6.29 -9.58
C TRP A 79 0.05 -5.95 -10.98
N ALA A 80 -0.12 -4.70 -11.39
CA ALA A 80 0.45 -4.16 -12.61
C ALA A 80 1.68 -3.31 -12.29
N ILE A 81 2.86 -3.90 -12.39
CA ILE A 81 4.15 -3.26 -12.06
C ILE A 81 4.71 -2.63 -13.34
N ASN A 82 4.36 -1.36 -13.56
CA ASN A 82 4.57 -0.67 -14.83
C ASN A 82 5.78 0.29 -14.84
N ALA A 83 6.37 0.58 -13.68
CA ALA A 83 7.57 1.39 -13.53
C ALA A 83 8.40 0.92 -12.32
N THR A 84 9.62 1.47 -12.17
CA THR A 84 10.53 1.08 -11.10
C THR A 84 9.92 1.33 -9.71
N ASN A 85 9.73 0.25 -8.95
CA ASN A 85 9.13 0.17 -7.62
C ASN A 85 7.75 0.83 -7.57
N GLN A 86 6.99 0.73 -8.67
CA GLN A 86 5.75 1.45 -8.92
C GLN A 86 4.75 0.60 -9.69
N GLY A 87 3.47 0.84 -9.43
CA GLY A 87 2.41 0.12 -10.12
C GLY A 87 1.06 0.34 -9.49
N VAL A 88 0.14 -0.54 -9.87
CA VAL A 88 -1.26 -0.52 -9.41
C VAL A 88 -1.62 -1.90 -8.88
N ILE A 89 -2.37 -1.92 -7.77
CA ILE A 89 -2.98 -3.11 -7.20
C ILE A 89 -4.48 -3.00 -7.39
N ASN A 90 -5.09 -4.07 -7.89
CA ASN A 90 -6.54 -4.23 -7.93
C ASN A 90 -6.90 -5.54 -7.22
N ASP A 91 -7.69 -5.42 -6.15
CA ASP A 91 -8.11 -6.54 -5.29
C ASP A 91 -9.56 -6.99 -5.56
N GLY A 92 -10.09 -6.62 -6.73
CA GLY A 92 -11.46 -6.89 -7.15
C GLY A 92 -12.50 -5.93 -6.54
N THR A 93 -12.07 -4.93 -5.78
CA THR A 93 -12.93 -3.82 -5.34
C THR A 93 -12.95 -2.68 -6.37
N ILE A 94 -13.69 -1.61 -6.08
CA ILE A 94 -13.85 -0.48 -7.00
C ILE A 94 -12.62 0.45 -6.98
N ASP A 95 -11.85 0.43 -5.89
CA ASP A 95 -10.74 1.34 -5.64
C ASP A 95 -9.43 0.61 -5.91
N GLU A 96 -8.67 1.11 -6.89
CA GLU A 96 -7.32 0.63 -7.18
C GLU A 96 -6.30 1.37 -6.32
N VAL A 97 -5.25 0.69 -5.88
CA VAL A 97 -4.17 1.31 -5.09
C VAL A 97 -2.95 1.51 -5.96
N ASN A 98 -2.63 2.77 -6.27
CA ASN A 98 -1.37 3.16 -6.88
C ASN A 98 -0.28 3.12 -5.81
N PHE A 99 0.80 2.40 -6.05
CA PHE A 99 1.95 2.39 -5.15
C PHE A 99 3.18 3.01 -5.80
N VAL A 100 3.93 3.77 -4.99
CA VAL A 100 5.16 4.44 -5.42
C VAL A 100 6.28 4.23 -4.40
N ASN A 101 7.46 3.84 -4.89
CA ASN A 101 8.66 3.52 -4.10
C ASN A 101 8.46 2.35 -3.11
N PHE A 102 7.85 1.26 -3.59
CA PHE A 102 7.78 -0.01 -2.87
C PHE A 102 8.60 -1.08 -3.60
N ASN A 103 9.71 -1.48 -2.97
CA ASN A 103 10.71 -2.37 -3.56
C ASN A 103 10.39 -3.83 -3.29
N THR A 104 9.66 -4.10 -2.21
CA THR A 104 9.22 -5.44 -1.85
C THR A 104 7.70 -5.49 -1.89
N LEU A 105 7.17 -6.43 -2.66
CA LEU A 105 5.74 -6.65 -2.81
C LEU A 105 5.40 -8.03 -2.25
N THR A 106 4.39 -8.09 -1.39
CA THR A 106 3.88 -9.34 -0.83
C THR A 106 2.40 -9.46 -1.14
N GLY A 107 1.99 -10.56 -1.74
CA GLY A 107 0.58 -10.87 -1.95
C GLY A 107 -0.15 -11.19 -0.65
N GLY A 108 -1.44 -11.46 -0.78
CA GLY A 108 -2.33 -11.78 0.31
C GLY A 108 -2.40 -13.27 0.62
N ALA A 109 -3.54 -13.66 1.18
CA ALA A 109 -3.84 -15.06 1.50
C ALA A 109 -4.45 -15.86 0.33
N LEU A 110 -5.11 -15.16 -0.61
CA LEU A 110 -5.69 -15.80 -1.79
C LEU A 110 -4.72 -15.68 -2.97
N VAL A 111 -5.18 -15.99 -4.19
CA VAL A 111 -4.32 -15.95 -5.38
C VAL A 111 -3.90 -14.53 -5.70
N ASP A 112 -2.60 -14.34 -5.89
CA ASP A 112 -2.01 -13.09 -6.34
C ASP A 112 -1.40 -13.25 -7.75
N SER A 113 -1.63 -12.28 -8.63
CA SER A 113 -1.07 -12.26 -9.98
C SER A 113 -0.22 -11.02 -10.23
N PHE A 114 1.04 -11.19 -10.62
CA PHE A 114 2.02 -10.12 -10.83
C PHE A 114 2.41 -10.00 -12.31
N THR A 115 2.08 -8.87 -12.92
CA THR A 115 2.51 -8.52 -14.27
C THR A 115 3.57 -7.44 -14.23
N LEU A 116 4.79 -7.77 -14.68
CA LEU A 116 5.89 -6.81 -14.78
C LEU A 116 6.02 -6.31 -16.22
N SER A 117 5.99 -4.99 -16.44
CA SER A 117 6.25 -4.43 -17.76
C SER A 117 7.72 -4.59 -18.18
N LEU A 118 8.64 -4.53 -17.21
CA LEU A 118 10.06 -4.80 -17.36
C LEU A 118 10.57 -5.58 -16.13
N MET A 119 11.55 -6.47 -16.35
CA MET A 119 12.10 -7.32 -15.27
C MET A 119 12.82 -6.52 -14.17
N ASP A 120 13.37 -5.34 -14.49
CA ASP A 120 14.08 -4.46 -13.56
C ASP A 120 13.17 -3.44 -12.86
N ASN A 121 11.85 -3.53 -13.08
CA ASN A 121 10.91 -2.66 -12.38
C ASN A 121 10.82 -2.95 -10.87
N ILE A 122 11.22 -4.14 -10.39
CA ILE A 122 11.30 -4.40 -8.95
C ILE A 122 12.76 -4.60 -8.57
N THR A 123 13.23 -3.77 -7.64
CA THR A 123 14.60 -3.82 -7.13
C THR A 123 14.76 -4.70 -5.90
N GLY A 124 13.65 -5.10 -5.26
CA GLY A 124 13.61 -6.02 -4.13
C GLY A 124 12.97 -7.37 -4.50
N LEU A 125 12.08 -7.87 -3.64
CA LEU A 125 11.46 -9.19 -3.78
C LEU A 125 9.97 -9.06 -4.14
N ILE A 126 9.48 -9.99 -4.96
CA ILE A 126 8.05 -10.29 -5.07
C ILE A 126 7.83 -11.62 -4.35
N SER A 127 6.90 -11.63 -3.40
CA SER A 127 6.43 -12.83 -2.73
C SER A 127 4.94 -12.97 -2.99
N GLY A 128 4.51 -14.09 -3.56
CA GLY A 128 3.08 -14.34 -3.83
C GLY A 128 2.23 -14.41 -2.56
N GLY A 129 2.82 -14.81 -1.43
CA GLY A 129 2.10 -14.96 -0.17
C GLY A 129 1.70 -16.41 0.03
N ALA A 130 0.42 -16.66 0.32
CA ALA A 130 -0.13 -18.00 0.36
C ALA A 130 -0.85 -18.31 -0.97
N SER A 131 -1.23 -19.58 -1.19
CA SER A 131 -1.88 -20.06 -2.43
C SER A 131 -0.92 -20.20 -3.62
N ASP A 132 -1.47 -20.53 -4.79
CA ASP A 132 -0.74 -20.70 -6.05
C ASP A 132 -0.76 -19.38 -6.82
N ASP A 133 0.37 -18.67 -6.83
CA ASP A 133 0.50 -17.33 -7.39
C ASP A 133 1.25 -17.33 -8.73
N THR A 134 1.03 -16.30 -9.56
CA THR A 134 1.60 -16.21 -10.92
C THR A 134 2.25 -14.88 -11.21
#